data_AF-A0A841CR32-F1
#
_entry.id   AF-A0A841CR32-F1
#
_cell.length_a   1.000
_cell.length_b   1.000
_cell.length_c   1.000
_cell.angle_alpha   90.00
_cell.angle_beta   90.00
_cell.angle_gamma   90.00
#
_symmetry.space_group_name_H-M   'P 1'
#
loop_
_entity.id
_entity.type
_entity.pdbx_description
1 polymer ?
#
loop_
_entity_poly.entity_id
_entity_poly.type
_entity_poly.pdbx_seq_one_letter_code
_entity_poly.pdbx_strand_id
1 'polypeptide(L)'
;MGSSESEVRALLESRADAQQSKDIDRLMSFYSADIVYYDVVPPLRFTGTGEVRRNFVRWFDGYEGPVSLETHESTVVVSGDVAFANMLHLDSGERRGGLRQSIWVRETVCLRRSNGSWSIVHEHVSIPIDPTSLRVWFASEKDQPA
;
A
#
# COMPACT_ATOMS: atom_id res chain seq x y z
N MET A 1 21.60 8.33 7.35
CA MET A 1 20.38 7.55 7.63
C MET A 1 20.70 6.57 8.73
N GLY A 2 19.91 6.51 9.80
CA GLY A 2 20.12 5.55 10.88
C GLY A 2 19.78 4.13 10.42
N SER A 3 20.43 3.11 11.00
CA SER A 3 20.20 1.69 10.64
C SER A 3 18.72 1.32 10.57
N SER A 4 17.89 1.83 11.49
CA SER A 4 16.46 1.53 11.53
C SER A 4 15.64 2.18 10.42
N GLU A 5 16.03 3.36 9.92
CA GLU A 5 15.36 3.95 8.75
C GLU A 5 15.64 3.10 7.50
N SER A 6 16.88 2.64 7.35
CA SER A 6 17.26 1.72 6.27
C SER A 6 16.53 0.37 6.36
N GLU A 7 16.37 -0.19 7.56
CA GLU A 7 15.57 -1.41 7.79
C GLU A 7 14.11 -1.22 7.34
N VAL A 8 13.47 -0.10 7.72
CA VAL A 8 12.08 0.20 7.35
C VAL A 8 11.95 0.41 5.84
N ARG A 9 12.89 1.14 5.20
CA ARG A 9 12.90 1.31 3.73
C ARG A 9 13.01 -0.03 3.01
N ALA A 10 13.96 -0.88 3.41
CA ALA A 10 14.13 -2.20 2.81
C ALA A 10 12.91 -3.11 2.99
N LEU A 11 12.21 -3.01 4.12
CA LEU A 11 10.93 -3.70 4.35
C LEU A 11 9.87 -3.22 3.36
N LEU A 12 9.70 -1.90 3.19
CA LEU A 12 8.69 -1.33 2.28
C LEU A 12 8.99 -1.65 0.81
N GLU A 13 10.26 -1.63 0.39
CA GLU A 13 10.70 -2.07 -0.94
C GLU A 13 10.39 -3.56 -1.15
N SER A 14 10.74 -4.42 -0.18
CA SER A 14 10.44 -5.86 -0.25
C SER A 14 8.93 -6.17 -0.27
N ARG A 15 8.14 -5.33 0.41
CA ARG A 15 6.67 -5.40 0.39
C ARG A 15 6.13 -5.04 -0.99
N ALA A 16 6.63 -3.96 -1.61
CA ALA A 16 6.25 -3.56 -2.96
C ALA A 16 6.60 -4.64 -3.99
N ASP A 17 7.75 -5.29 -3.87
CA ASP A 17 8.12 -6.42 -4.73
C ASP A 17 7.13 -7.59 -4.59
N ALA A 18 6.73 -7.92 -3.36
CA ALA A 18 5.75 -8.98 -3.11
C ALA A 18 4.35 -8.64 -3.66
N GLN A 19 3.96 -7.36 -3.64
CA GLN A 19 2.73 -6.88 -4.27
C GLN A 19 2.80 -7.05 -5.80
N GLN A 20 3.90 -6.61 -6.42
CA GLN A 20 4.08 -6.68 -7.87
C GLN A 20 4.12 -8.13 -8.40
N SER A 21 4.76 -9.04 -7.65
CA SER A 21 4.81 -10.47 -7.98
C SER A 21 3.58 -11.28 -7.55
N LYS A 22 2.61 -10.65 -6.87
CA LYS A 22 1.42 -11.29 -6.30
C LYS A 22 1.74 -12.42 -5.30
N ASP A 23 2.88 -12.33 -4.62
CA ASP A 23 3.29 -13.30 -3.60
C ASP A 23 2.57 -12.99 -2.28
N ILE A 24 1.37 -13.56 -2.12
CA ILE A 24 0.53 -13.30 -0.96
C ILE A 24 1.14 -13.76 0.36
N ASP A 25 1.93 -14.83 0.37
CA ASP A 25 2.52 -15.36 1.60
C ASP A 25 3.69 -14.49 2.05
N ARG A 26 4.57 -14.09 1.12
CA ARG A 26 5.61 -13.10 1.41
C ARG A 26 4.99 -11.76 1.80
N LEU A 27 3.96 -11.28 1.09
CA LEU A 27 3.31 -10.01 1.40
C LEU A 27 2.75 -10.01 2.82
N MET A 28 1.99 -11.05 3.20
CA MET A 28 1.39 -11.10 4.52
C MET A 28 2.40 -11.24 5.66
N SER A 29 3.64 -11.69 5.39
CA SER A 29 4.72 -11.78 6.39
C SER A 29 5.16 -10.42 6.95
N PHE A 30 4.90 -9.32 6.22
CA PHE A 30 5.26 -7.97 6.65
C PHE A 30 4.22 -7.35 7.60
N TYR A 31 3.04 -7.95 7.72
CA TYR A 31 1.93 -7.40 8.52
C TYR A 31 1.86 -8.08 9.88
N SER A 32 1.56 -7.25 10.88
CA SER A 32 1.25 -7.71 12.23
C SER A 32 -0.07 -8.48 12.29
N ALA A 33 -0.23 -9.33 13.31
CA ALA A 33 -1.47 -10.07 13.54
C ALA A 33 -2.67 -9.14 13.84
N ASP A 34 -2.41 -7.97 14.42
CA ASP A 34 -3.36 -6.93 14.83
C ASP A 34 -3.54 -5.80 13.79
N ILE A 35 -3.11 -6.01 12.54
CA ILE A 35 -3.23 -5.02 11.45
C ILE A 35 -4.64 -4.42 11.32
N VAL A 36 -4.71 -3.11 11.16
CA VAL A 36 -5.90 -2.39 10.67
C VAL A 36 -5.57 -1.76 9.32
N TYR A 37 -6.38 -2.03 8.31
CA TYR A 37 -6.15 -1.57 6.93
C TYR A 37 -7.33 -0.75 6.42
N TYR A 38 -7.06 0.43 5.88
CA TYR A 38 -8.04 1.24 5.15
C TYR A 38 -7.68 1.19 3.67
N ASP A 39 -8.55 0.62 2.86
CA ASP A 39 -8.37 0.50 1.42
C ASP A 39 -9.24 1.53 0.68
N VAL A 40 -8.96 1.74 -0.60
CA VAL A 40 -9.78 2.54 -1.51
C VAL A 40 -11.14 1.88 -1.80
N VAL A 41 -11.29 0.59 -1.49
CA VAL A 41 -12.52 -0.18 -1.71
C VAL A 41 -13.21 -0.55 -0.39
N PRO A 42 -14.55 -0.76 -0.41
CA PRO A 42 -15.28 -1.15 0.78
C PRO A 42 -14.90 -2.56 1.29
N PRO A 43 -15.15 -2.86 2.57
CA PRO A 43 -15.67 -1.98 3.64
C PRO A 43 -14.71 -0.86 4.08
N LEU A 44 -15.16 0.04 4.96
CA LEU A 44 -14.34 1.14 5.49
C LEU A 44 -13.02 0.71 6.15
N ARG A 45 -12.93 -0.55 6.59
CA ARG A 45 -11.72 -1.11 7.20
C ARG A 45 -11.70 -2.63 7.10
N PHE A 46 -10.48 -3.17 7.07
CA PHE A 46 -10.17 -4.59 7.23
C PHE A 46 -9.31 -4.75 8.49
N THR A 47 -9.57 -5.79 9.26
CA THR A 47 -8.93 -6.04 10.55
C THR A 47 -8.39 -7.45 10.65
N GLY A 48 -7.14 -7.56 11.11
CA GLY A 48 -6.42 -8.81 11.20
C GLY A 48 -6.00 -9.38 9.84
N THR A 49 -5.06 -10.32 9.89
CA THR A 49 -4.40 -10.87 8.70
C THR A 49 -5.36 -11.60 7.76
N GLY A 50 -6.43 -12.20 8.27
CA GLY A 50 -7.40 -12.92 7.45
C GLY A 50 -8.19 -12.01 6.50
N GLU A 51 -8.67 -10.86 6.98
CA GLU A 51 -9.40 -9.89 6.16
C GLU A 51 -8.46 -9.19 5.17
N VAL A 52 -7.30 -8.76 5.63
CA VAL A 52 -6.28 -8.10 4.80
C VAL A 52 -5.75 -9.03 3.71
N ARG A 53 -5.53 -10.32 4.01
CA ARG A 53 -5.12 -11.30 2.99
C ARG A 53 -6.17 -11.44 1.89
N ARG A 54 -7.45 -11.57 2.25
CA ARG A 54 -8.54 -11.64 1.26
C ARG A 54 -8.63 -10.35 0.44
N ASN A 55 -8.38 -9.21 1.08
CA ASN A 55 -8.32 -7.91 0.42
C ASN A 55 -7.26 -7.87 -0.68
N PHE A 56 -6.02 -8.27 -0.37
CA PHE A 56 -4.94 -8.34 -1.35
C PHE A 56 -5.18 -9.36 -2.46
N VAL A 57 -5.67 -10.57 -2.14
CA VAL A 57 -5.98 -11.58 -3.15
C VAL A 57 -7.02 -11.05 -4.14
N ARG A 58 -8.07 -10.39 -3.66
CA ARG A 58 -9.06 -9.74 -4.54
C ARG A 58 -8.42 -8.70 -5.45
N TRP A 59 -7.52 -7.86 -4.93
CA TRP A 59 -6.80 -6.88 -5.75
C TRP A 59 -5.91 -7.57 -6.81
N PHE A 60 -5.15 -8.61 -6.42
CA PHE A 60 -4.34 -9.40 -7.33
C PHE A 60 -5.16 -10.06 -8.44
N ASP A 61 -6.30 -10.64 -8.10
CA ASP A 61 -7.21 -11.29 -9.04
C ASP A 61 -7.78 -10.30 -10.07
N GLY A 62 -7.74 -9.00 -9.79
CA GLY A 62 -8.13 -7.95 -10.73
C GLY A 62 -7.20 -7.77 -11.95
N TYR A 63 -6.01 -8.37 -11.94
CA TYR A 63 -5.04 -8.29 -13.05
C TYR A 63 -4.82 -9.63 -13.72
N GLU A 64 -4.59 -9.60 -15.03
CA GLU A 64 -4.26 -10.78 -15.82
C GLU A 64 -2.81 -11.23 -15.63
N GLY A 65 -1.89 -10.27 -15.48
CA GLY A 65 -0.47 -10.49 -15.26
C GLY A 65 0.04 -9.95 -13.92
N PRO A 66 1.33 -9.61 -13.78
CA PRO A 66 1.85 -8.95 -12.60
C PRO A 66 1.21 -7.57 -12.40
N VAL A 67 1.26 -7.08 -11.17
CA VAL A 67 0.91 -5.69 -10.86
C VAL A 67 2.16 -4.84 -11.08
N SER A 68 2.02 -3.66 -11.68
CA SER A 68 3.07 -2.64 -11.65
C SER A 68 2.71 -1.62 -10.57
N LEU A 69 3.62 -1.41 -9.62
CA LEU A 69 3.41 -0.52 -8.49
C LEU A 69 4.65 0.34 -8.28
N GLU A 70 4.71 1.48 -8.96
CA GLU A 70 5.83 2.40 -8.86
C GLU A 70 5.71 3.24 -7.59
N THR A 71 6.79 3.39 -6.82
CA THR A 71 6.79 4.14 -5.56
C THR A 71 7.48 5.50 -5.76
N HIS A 72 6.80 6.57 -5.38
CA HIS A 72 7.30 7.93 -5.50
C HIS A 72 7.24 8.67 -4.16
N GLU A 73 8.20 9.58 -3.96
CA GLU A 73 8.21 10.55 -2.86
C GLU A 73 8.07 9.92 -1.46
N SER A 74 8.84 8.86 -1.20
CA SER A 74 8.75 8.16 0.09
C SER A 74 9.45 8.92 1.22
N THR A 75 8.66 9.34 2.20
CA THR A 75 9.16 9.83 3.48
C THR A 75 9.11 8.70 4.50
N VAL A 76 10.17 8.52 5.27
CA VAL A 76 10.25 7.56 6.39
C VAL A 76 10.74 8.29 7.62
N VAL A 77 10.05 8.11 8.74
CA VAL A 77 10.43 8.65 10.04
C VAL A 77 10.40 7.54 11.06
N VAL A 78 11.47 7.42 11.85
CA VAL A 78 11.65 6.38 12.87
C VAL A 78 11.94 7.02 14.23
N SER A 79 11.31 6.51 15.27
CA SER A 79 11.58 6.88 16.67
C SER A 79 11.46 5.65 17.56
N GLY A 80 12.59 5.16 18.08
CA GLY A 80 12.61 3.93 18.88
C GLY A 80 12.03 2.74 18.11
N ASP A 81 10.99 2.13 18.67
CA ASP A 81 10.30 0.96 18.12
C ASP A 81 9.06 1.30 17.27
N VAL A 82 8.88 2.56 16.88
CA VAL A 82 7.81 2.98 15.98
C VAL A 82 8.36 3.70 14.76
N ALA A 83 7.68 3.52 13.63
CA ALA A 83 7.98 4.24 12.40
C ALA A 83 6.68 4.56 11.65
N PHE A 84 6.73 5.59 10.83
CA PHE A 84 5.71 5.82 9.80
C PHE A 84 6.37 6.15 8.47
N ALA A 85 5.65 5.84 7.40
CA ALA A 85 6.01 6.22 6.06
C ALA A 85 4.79 6.77 5.32
N ASN A 86 5.03 7.66 4.37
CA ASN A 86 4.05 8.05 3.36
C ASN A 86 4.70 8.07 1.98
N MET A 87 3.92 7.75 0.96
CA MET A 87 4.35 7.72 -0.42
C MET A 87 3.15 7.89 -1.37
N LEU A 88 3.48 8.16 -2.63
CA LEU A 88 2.56 8.05 -3.75
C LEU A 88 2.88 6.79 -4.54
N HIS A 89 1.84 6.08 -4.97
CA HIS A 89 1.99 4.94 -5.86
C HIS A 89 1.29 5.17 -7.18
N LEU A 90 1.97 4.81 -8.28
CA LEU A 90 1.32 4.62 -9.58
C LEU A 90 1.02 3.14 -9.74
N ASP A 91 -0.24 2.77 -9.46
CA ASP A 91 -0.75 1.42 -9.70
C ASP A 91 -1.13 1.29 -11.18
N SER A 92 -0.50 0.36 -11.88
CA SER A 92 -0.79 0.06 -13.28
C SER A 92 -0.69 -1.43 -13.60
N GLY A 93 -1.09 -1.80 -14.82
CA GLY A 93 -1.05 -3.18 -15.30
C GLY A 93 -2.28 -3.51 -16.14
N GLU A 94 -2.28 -4.71 -16.73
CA GLU A 94 -3.41 -5.22 -17.48
C GLU A 94 -4.49 -5.73 -16.54
N ARG A 95 -5.60 -5.01 -16.45
CA ARG A 95 -6.76 -5.41 -15.67
C ARG A 95 -7.59 -6.43 -16.46
N ARG A 96 -8.22 -7.36 -15.73
CA ARG A 96 -9.23 -8.24 -16.31
C ARG A 96 -10.34 -7.41 -16.96
N GLY A 97 -10.77 -7.83 -18.15
CA GLY A 97 -11.79 -7.09 -18.92
C GLY A 97 -11.20 -5.99 -19.82
N GLY A 98 -9.87 -5.93 -19.98
CA GLY A 98 -9.21 -5.10 -20.98
C GLY A 98 -9.01 -3.64 -20.59
N LEU A 99 -9.33 -3.25 -19.35
CA LEU A 99 -9.05 -1.89 -18.87
C LEU A 99 -7.54 -1.72 -18.65
N ARG A 100 -6.95 -0.75 -19.35
CA ARG A 100 -5.54 -0.36 -19.19
C ARG A 100 -5.48 1.08 -18.72
N GLN A 101 -5.66 1.27 -17.41
CA GLN A 101 -5.58 2.57 -16.76
C GLN A 101 -4.64 2.48 -15.56
N SER A 102 -3.76 3.48 -15.46
CA SER A 102 -2.93 3.70 -14.29
C SER A 102 -3.65 4.62 -13.32
N ILE A 103 -3.50 4.35 -12.02
CA ILE A 103 -4.17 5.07 -10.95
C ILE A 103 -3.12 5.53 -9.94
N TRP A 104 -3.08 6.84 -9.69
CA TRP A 104 -2.34 7.37 -8.55
C TRP A 104 -3.11 7.13 -7.26
N VAL A 105 -2.43 6.54 -6.27
CA VAL A 105 -2.95 6.39 -4.91
C VAL A 105 -1.97 7.00 -3.91
N ARG A 106 -2.51 7.46 -2.77
CA ARG A 106 -1.71 7.95 -1.64
C ARG A 106 -1.70 6.86 -0.58
N GLU A 107 -0.55 6.63 0.02
CA GLU A 107 -0.40 5.64 1.07
C GLU A 107 0.22 6.25 2.34
N THR A 108 -0.25 5.79 3.49
CA THR A 108 0.44 5.94 4.78
C THR A 108 0.56 4.57 5.44
N VAL A 109 1.75 4.26 5.93
CA VAL A 109 2.09 3.00 6.59
C VAL A 109 2.64 3.29 7.98
N CYS A 110 2.10 2.64 9.01
CA CYS A 110 2.64 2.69 10.37
C CYS A 110 3.23 1.34 10.73
N LEU A 111 4.43 1.35 11.27
CA LEU A 111 5.19 0.16 11.62
C LEU A 111 5.55 0.17 13.11
N ARG A 112 5.61 -1.03 13.68
CA ARG A 112 6.09 -1.26 15.05
C ARG A 112 7.15 -2.35 15.04
N ARG A 113 8.23 -2.13 15.78
CA ARG A 113 9.25 -3.13 16.06
C ARG A 113 8.84 -3.94 17.29
N SER A 114 8.94 -5.26 17.19
CA SER A 114 8.78 -6.16 18.33
C SER A 114 9.76 -7.32 18.17
N ASN A 115 10.42 -7.71 19.26
CA ASN A 115 11.41 -8.79 19.27
C ASN A 115 12.50 -8.64 18.18
N GLY A 116 12.91 -7.39 17.90
CA GLY A 116 13.94 -7.08 16.90
C GLY A 116 13.45 -6.95 15.46
N SER A 117 12.19 -7.28 15.15
CA SER A 117 11.64 -7.25 13.79
C SER A 117 10.56 -6.18 13.61
N TRP A 118 10.54 -5.53 12.46
CA TRP A 118 9.50 -4.58 12.07
C TRP A 118 8.29 -5.28 11.46
N SER A 119 7.10 -4.76 11.76
CA SER A 119 5.84 -5.21 11.16
C SER A 119 4.90 -4.03 10.95
N ILE A 120 4.08 -4.11 9.91
CA ILE A 120 3.06 -3.10 9.61
C ILE A 120 1.86 -3.32 10.53
N VAL A 121 1.51 -2.28 11.28
CA VAL A 121 0.39 -2.27 12.23
C VAL A 121 -0.81 -1.47 11.74
N HIS A 122 -0.58 -0.54 10.81
CA HIS A 122 -1.63 0.18 10.10
C HIS A 122 -1.19 0.52 8.68
N GLU A 123 -2.11 0.42 7.74
CA GLU A 123 -1.94 0.91 6.37
C GLU A 123 -3.21 1.60 5.91
N HIS A 124 -3.05 2.72 5.20
CA HIS A 124 -4.14 3.50 4.65
C HIS A 124 -3.80 3.89 3.23
N VAL A 125 -4.58 3.39 2.28
CA VAL A 125 -4.54 3.73 0.86
C VAL A 125 -5.79 4.52 0.49
N SER A 126 -5.61 5.60 -0.27
CA SER A 126 -6.74 6.47 -0.61
C SER A 126 -6.55 7.20 -1.94
N ILE A 127 -7.66 7.52 -2.60
CA ILE A 127 -7.73 8.38 -3.79
C ILE A 127 -8.55 9.63 -3.42
N PRO A 128 -8.16 10.84 -3.86
CA PRO A 128 -8.96 12.03 -3.64
C PRO A 128 -10.35 11.92 -4.30
N ILE A 129 -11.32 12.65 -3.74
CA ILE A 129 -12.64 12.83 -4.35
C ILE A 129 -12.86 14.31 -4.65
N ASP A 130 -13.61 14.59 -5.70
CA ASP A 130 -14.19 15.91 -5.94
C ASP A 130 -15.31 16.14 -4.89
N PRO A 131 -15.20 17.16 -4.02
CA PRO A 131 -16.18 17.40 -2.96
C PRO A 131 -17.57 17.83 -3.47
N THR A 132 -17.67 18.28 -4.73
CA THR A 132 -18.93 18.71 -5.36
C THR A 132 -19.65 17.54 -6.00
N SER A 133 -18.93 16.72 -6.77
CA SER A 133 -19.53 15.61 -7.52
C SER A 133 -19.51 14.28 -6.76
N LEU A 134 -18.73 14.19 -5.68
CA LEU A 134 -18.44 12.96 -4.93
C LEU A 134 -17.88 11.83 -5.79
N ARG A 135 -17.23 12.19 -6.90
CA ARG A 135 -16.55 11.25 -7.79
C ARG A 135 -15.08 11.16 -7.43
N VAL A 136 -14.51 9.97 -7.63
CA VAL A 136 -13.07 9.75 -7.54
C VAL A 136 -12.38 10.63 -8.58
N TRP A 137 -11.33 11.33 -8.15
CA TRP A 137 -10.49 12.14 -9.01
C TRP A 137 -9.26 11.34 -9.42
N PHE A 138 -9.19 10.97 -10.70
CA PHE A 138 -8.04 10.27 -11.29
C PHE A 138 -7.09 11.29 -11.92
N ALA A 139 -5.98 11.54 -11.25
CA ALA A 139 -4.91 12.38 -11.78
C ALA A 139 -4.19 11.68 -12.95
N SER A 140 -3.91 12.41 -14.03
CA SER A 140 -3.00 11.97 -15.09
C SER A 140 -1.52 12.11 -14.69
N GLU A 141 -1.21 13.00 -13.74
CA GLU A 141 0.14 13.21 -13.18
C GLU A 141 0.05 13.49 -11.67
N LYS A 142 1.11 13.17 -10.91
CA LYS A 142 1.12 13.26 -9.44
C LYS A 142 0.87 14.68 -8.89
N ASP A 143 1.19 15.72 -9.67
CA ASP A 143 1.11 17.13 -9.27
C ASP A 143 -0.10 17.86 -9.92
N GLN A 144 -1.03 17.13 -10.53
CA GLN A 144 -2.18 17.73 -11.21
C GLN A 144 -3.12 18.41 -10.20
N PRO A 145 -3.65 19.62 -10.48
CA PRO A 145 -4.70 20.20 -9.65
C PRO A 145 -6.03 19.43 -9.80
N ALA A 146 -6.79 19.39 -8.70
CA ALA A 146 -8.13 18.77 -8.63
C ALA A 146 -9.18 19.53 -9.44
#